data_AF-A0A075AGF2-F1
#
_entry.id   AF-A0A075AGF2-F1
#
_cell.length_a   1.000
_cell.length_b   1.000
_cell.length_c   1.000
_cell.angle_alpha   90.00
_cell.angle_beta   90.00
_cell.angle_gamma   90.00
#
_symmetry.space_group_name_H-M   'P 1'
#
loop_
_entity.id
_entity.type
_entity.pdbx_description
1 polymer ?
#
loop_
_entity_poly.entity_id
_entity_poly.type
_entity_poly.pdbx_seq_one_letter_code
_entity_poly.pdbx_strand_id
1 'polypeptide(L)'
;MAQKAQQAVTEKLAAAKLMKAAQVLEETLDQEINRLDHLDEDAIRQAVTEKLAAAKLMKAAQVLEETLDQEINRLDHLDEDGLEAIRRNRLKQMKNESKQRSEWIAAGHGVYSELANEQDFFAACKKSTFGVVCHFYRDSTFRCKIIDKHLSRLGIIVIPTLILVKNEQVCDRIIGFDDLGGHDEFSTAMLEWRLAVGRVIQYSGDITMPPDSAKPGSITFKGFDAKKRETKTIRGKFVEDDDEDSD
;
A
#
# COMPACT_ATOMS: atom_id res chain seq x y z
N MET A 1 -27.66 -78.51 50.46
CA MET A 1 -26.84 -78.36 49.24
C MET A 1 -27.29 -77.20 48.35
N ALA A 2 -28.59 -77.04 48.05
CA ALA A 2 -29.11 -75.99 47.15
C ALA A 2 -28.57 -74.55 47.41
N GLN A 3 -28.55 -74.08 48.67
CA GLN A 3 -28.06 -72.73 49.00
C GLN A 3 -26.60 -72.48 48.56
N LYS A 4 -25.67 -73.43 48.78
CA LYS A 4 -24.28 -73.28 48.33
C LYS A 4 -24.17 -73.23 46.80
N ALA A 5 -25.04 -73.96 46.09
CA ALA A 5 -25.08 -73.92 44.63
C ALA A 5 -25.60 -72.57 44.11
N GLN A 6 -26.67 -72.01 44.70
CA GLN A 6 -27.16 -70.68 44.35
C GLN A 6 -26.11 -69.60 44.61
N GLN A 7 -25.44 -69.63 45.77
CA GLN A 7 -24.40 -68.65 46.11
C GLN A 7 -23.23 -68.68 45.10
N ALA A 8 -22.72 -69.88 44.76
CA ALA A 8 -21.65 -70.03 43.78
C ALA A 8 -22.06 -69.56 42.36
N VAL A 9 -23.33 -69.69 41.98
CA VAL A 9 -23.87 -69.15 40.72
C VAL A 9 -23.93 -67.62 40.76
N THR A 10 -24.36 -67.02 41.88
CA THR A 10 -24.39 -65.55 42.02
C THR A 10 -23.00 -64.92 42.02
N GLU A 11 -22.01 -65.57 42.67
CA GLU A 11 -20.61 -65.10 42.68
C GLU A 11 -19.98 -65.19 41.29
N LYS A 12 -20.18 -66.29 40.54
CA LYS A 12 -19.75 -66.39 39.15
C LYS A 12 -20.40 -65.34 38.24
N LEU A 13 -21.69 -65.05 38.44
CA LEU A 13 -22.41 -64.03 37.67
C LEU A 13 -21.87 -62.62 37.98
N ALA A 14 -21.51 -62.34 39.23
CA ALA A 14 -20.90 -61.07 39.62
C ALA A 14 -19.50 -60.89 39.01
N ALA A 15 -18.65 -61.93 39.07
CA ALA A 15 -17.32 -61.91 38.45
C ALA A 15 -17.39 -61.73 36.92
N ALA A 16 -18.32 -62.41 36.24
CA ALA A 16 -18.52 -62.26 34.80
C ALA A 16 -18.99 -60.85 34.40
N LYS A 17 -19.84 -60.21 35.22
CA LYS A 17 -20.25 -58.81 35.02
C LYS A 17 -19.07 -57.85 35.21
N LEU A 18 -18.23 -58.08 36.21
CA LEU A 18 -17.01 -57.29 36.45
C LEU A 18 -16.00 -57.38 35.31
N MET A 19 -15.71 -58.59 34.82
CA MET A 19 -14.84 -58.78 33.65
C MET A 19 -15.39 -58.07 32.41
N LYS A 20 -16.70 -58.18 32.15
CA LYS A 20 -17.30 -57.51 30.99
C LYS A 20 -17.31 -55.98 31.11
N ALA A 21 -17.43 -55.45 32.33
CA ALA A 21 -17.29 -54.02 32.59
C ALA A 21 -15.85 -53.53 32.39
N ALA A 22 -14.85 -54.30 32.85
CA ALA A 22 -13.43 -53.99 32.65
C ALA A 22 -13.07 -53.97 31.16
N GLN A 23 -13.51 -54.97 30.39
CA GLN A 23 -13.24 -55.05 28.94
C GLN A 23 -13.84 -53.87 28.16
N VAL A 24 -15.07 -53.44 28.50
CA VAL A 24 -15.69 -52.25 27.88
C VAL A 24 -14.93 -50.98 28.28
N LEU A 25 -14.40 -50.89 29.50
CA LEU A 25 -13.62 -49.74 29.93
C LEU A 25 -12.28 -49.65 29.17
N GLU A 26 -11.62 -50.78 28.95
CA GLU A 26 -10.37 -50.90 28.20
C GLU A 26 -10.58 -50.52 26.72
N GLU A 27 -11.59 -51.07 26.05
CA GLU A 27 -11.98 -50.66 24.68
C GLU A 27 -12.34 -49.16 24.58
N THR A 28 -12.94 -48.58 25.62
CA THR A 28 -13.28 -47.14 25.66
C THR A 28 -12.02 -46.28 25.83
N LEU A 29 -11.05 -46.74 26.62
CA LEU A 29 -9.77 -46.05 26.84
C LEU A 29 -8.92 -46.06 25.57
N ASP A 30 -8.80 -47.21 24.90
CA ASP A 30 -8.06 -47.32 23.63
C ASP A 30 -8.68 -46.45 22.54
N GLN A 31 -10.02 -46.37 22.47
CA GLN A 31 -10.71 -45.47 21.55
C GLN A 31 -10.44 -43.99 21.83
N GLU A 32 -10.31 -43.59 23.09
CA GLU A 32 -10.05 -42.20 23.46
C GLU A 32 -8.57 -41.82 23.32
N ILE A 33 -7.64 -42.72 23.63
CA ILE A 33 -6.20 -42.55 23.32
C ILE A 33 -6.01 -42.34 21.82
N ASN A 34 -6.60 -43.21 21.00
CA ASN A 34 -6.45 -43.13 19.54
C ASN A 34 -7.17 -41.89 18.92
N ARG A 35 -8.10 -41.25 19.65
CA ARG A 35 -8.66 -39.93 19.28
C ARG A 35 -7.70 -38.79 19.65
N LEU A 36 -7.02 -38.88 20.79
CA LEU A 36 -6.07 -37.87 21.25
C LEU A 36 -4.80 -37.86 20.40
N ASP A 37 -4.31 -39.02 19.96
CA ASP A 37 -3.15 -39.17 19.06
C ASP A 37 -3.40 -38.61 17.63
N HIS A 38 -4.66 -38.29 17.29
CA HIS A 38 -5.05 -37.65 16.03
C HIS A 38 -5.38 -36.15 16.16
N LEU A 39 -5.07 -35.53 17.30
CA LEU A 39 -5.06 -34.07 17.42
C LEU A 39 -3.72 -33.52 16.90
N ASP A 40 -3.67 -33.20 15.60
CA ASP A 40 -2.45 -32.67 14.94
C ASP A 40 -1.79 -31.54 15.74
N GLU A 41 -0.61 -31.81 16.31
CA GLU A 41 0.18 -30.79 17.02
C GLU A 41 0.44 -29.56 16.14
N ASP A 42 0.63 -29.78 14.83
CA ASP A 42 0.88 -28.71 13.88
C ASP A 42 -0.34 -27.83 13.62
N ALA A 43 -1.56 -28.38 13.66
CA ALA A 43 -2.80 -27.58 13.61
C ALA A 43 -2.96 -26.72 14.87
N ILE A 44 -2.60 -27.26 16.04
CA ILE A 44 -2.59 -26.50 17.31
C ILE A 44 -1.53 -25.39 17.26
N ARG A 45 -0.31 -25.70 16.80
CA ARG A 45 0.77 -24.71 16.62
C ARG A 45 0.39 -23.61 15.63
N GLN A 46 -0.27 -23.96 14.52
CA GLN A 46 -0.75 -23.00 13.53
C GLN A 46 -1.82 -22.07 14.13
N ALA A 47 -2.84 -22.62 14.81
CA ALA A 47 -3.87 -21.81 15.48
C ALA A 47 -3.31 -20.92 16.61
N VAL A 48 -2.29 -21.38 17.35
CA VAL A 48 -1.63 -20.59 18.40
C VAL A 48 -0.75 -19.48 17.80
N THR A 49 -0.01 -19.76 16.73
CA THR A 49 0.82 -18.75 16.06
C THR A 49 0.00 -17.67 15.35
N GLU A 50 -1.12 -18.03 14.72
CA GLU A 50 -2.07 -17.07 14.15
C GLU A 50 -2.67 -16.15 15.22
N LYS A 51 -3.16 -16.72 16.34
CA LYS A 51 -3.66 -15.92 17.48
C LYS A 51 -2.58 -15.02 18.08
N LEU A 52 -1.33 -15.49 18.19
CA LEU A 52 -0.22 -14.69 18.69
C LEU A 52 0.16 -13.55 17.74
N ALA A 53 0.10 -13.78 16.42
CA ALA A 53 0.33 -12.74 15.41
C ALA A 53 -0.76 -11.66 15.46
N ALA A 54 -2.04 -12.07 15.53
CA ALA A 54 -3.17 -11.15 15.69
C ALA A 54 -3.04 -10.32 16.99
N ALA A 55 -2.70 -10.94 18.11
CA ALA A 55 -2.51 -10.24 19.39
C ALA A 55 -1.34 -9.25 19.36
N LYS A 56 -0.24 -9.58 18.67
CA LYS A 56 0.89 -8.66 18.45
C LYS A 56 0.49 -7.46 17.59
N LEU A 57 -0.28 -7.70 16.52
CA LEU A 57 -0.77 -6.63 15.64
C LEU A 57 -1.72 -5.68 16.37
N MET A 58 -2.68 -6.22 17.16
CA MET A 58 -3.56 -5.41 18.01
C MET A 58 -2.76 -4.58 19.03
N LYS A 59 -1.74 -5.16 19.66
CA LYS A 59 -0.91 -4.43 20.63
C LYS A 59 -0.07 -3.33 19.97
N ALA A 60 0.40 -3.55 18.73
CA ALA A 60 1.08 -2.50 17.96
C ALA A 60 0.11 -1.38 17.55
N ALA A 61 -1.12 -1.72 17.17
CA ALA A 61 -2.18 -0.74 16.87
C ALA A 61 -2.53 0.11 18.10
N GLN A 62 -2.73 -0.51 19.28
CA GLN A 62 -3.02 0.21 20.53
C GLN A 62 -1.92 1.21 20.92
N VAL A 63 -0.64 0.84 20.78
CA VAL A 63 0.49 1.74 21.05
C VAL A 63 0.53 2.90 20.05
N LEU A 64 0.13 2.67 18.79
CA LEU A 64 0.03 3.71 17.77
C LEU A 64 -1.16 4.66 18.03
N GLU A 65 -2.31 4.12 18.43
CA GLU A 65 -3.49 4.90 18.85
C GLU A 65 -3.16 5.78 20.07
N GLU A 66 -2.53 5.21 21.10
CA GLU A 66 -2.16 5.96 22.32
C GLU A 66 -1.14 7.07 22.05
N THR A 67 -0.23 6.89 21.07
CA THR A 67 0.70 7.95 20.65
C THR A 67 0.05 9.00 19.75
N LEU A 68 -0.94 8.63 18.94
CA LEU A 68 -1.77 9.58 18.19
C LEU A 68 -2.61 10.45 19.13
N ASP A 69 -3.28 9.84 20.11
CA ASP A 69 -4.10 10.55 21.11
C ASP A 69 -3.27 11.56 21.94
N GLN A 70 -2.02 11.20 22.28
CA GLN A 70 -1.10 12.11 22.98
C GLN A 70 -0.74 13.33 22.13
N GLU A 71 -0.47 13.17 20.84
CA GLU A 71 -0.15 14.30 19.95
C GLU A 71 -1.41 15.12 19.60
N ILE A 72 -2.60 14.50 19.50
CA ILE A 72 -3.88 15.22 19.37
C ILE A 72 -4.12 16.11 20.60
N ASN A 73 -4.02 15.55 21.81
CA ASN A 73 -4.20 16.28 23.05
C ASN A 73 -3.19 17.44 23.20
N ARG A 74 -1.96 17.25 22.71
CA ARG A 74 -0.94 18.31 22.63
C ARG A 74 -1.31 19.42 21.65
N LEU A 75 -1.92 19.08 20.51
CA LEU A 75 -2.37 20.06 19.50
C LEU A 75 -3.62 20.82 19.96
N ASP A 76 -4.54 20.17 20.69
CA ASP A 76 -5.73 20.80 21.29
C ASP A 76 -5.40 21.71 22.49
N HIS A 77 -4.21 21.55 23.07
CA HIS A 77 -3.67 22.37 24.16
C HIS A 77 -2.50 23.26 23.72
N LEU A 78 -2.32 23.47 22.42
CA LEU A 78 -1.32 24.38 21.88
C LEU A 78 -1.73 25.83 22.14
N ASP A 79 -0.78 26.65 22.60
CA ASP A 79 -0.98 28.07 22.84
C ASP A 79 -0.95 28.91 21.54
N GLU A 80 -1.25 30.20 21.66
CA GLU A 80 -1.29 31.14 20.53
C GLU A 80 0.08 31.23 19.82
N ASP A 81 1.18 31.21 20.59
CA ASP A 81 2.56 31.14 20.09
C ASP A 81 2.84 29.85 19.30
N GLY A 82 2.38 28.69 19.79
CA GLY A 82 2.49 27.41 19.10
C GLY A 82 1.66 27.36 17.81
N LEU A 83 0.45 27.92 17.83
CA LEU A 83 -0.40 28.02 16.63
C LEU A 83 0.22 28.95 15.58
N GLU A 84 0.82 30.06 16.00
CA GLU A 84 1.55 30.95 15.11
C GLU A 84 2.86 30.31 14.59
N ALA A 85 3.54 29.49 15.38
CA ALA A 85 4.67 28.68 14.93
C ALA A 85 4.26 27.67 13.84
N ILE A 86 3.12 26.97 14.00
CA ILE A 86 2.56 26.10 12.95
C ILE A 86 2.24 26.90 11.67
N ARG A 87 1.61 28.06 11.81
CA ARG A 87 1.29 28.94 10.67
C ARG A 87 2.55 29.40 9.94
N ARG A 88 3.58 29.82 10.68
CA ARG A 88 4.89 30.25 10.16
C ARG A 88 5.60 29.10 9.44
N ASN A 89 5.57 27.89 10.01
CA ASN A 89 6.15 26.69 9.40
C ASN A 89 5.44 26.28 8.11
N ARG A 90 4.09 26.28 8.08
CA ARG A 90 3.32 26.03 6.83
C ARG A 90 3.57 27.09 5.77
N LEU A 91 3.60 28.38 6.12
CA LEU A 91 3.95 29.44 5.15
C LEU A 91 5.37 29.24 4.59
N LYS A 92 6.33 28.87 5.44
CA LYS A 92 7.72 28.59 5.01
C LYS A 92 7.78 27.35 4.11
N GLN A 93 7.06 26.28 4.45
CA GLN A 93 6.95 25.09 3.61
C GLN A 93 6.34 25.43 2.24
N MET A 94 5.18 26.09 2.20
CA MET A 94 4.52 26.49 0.95
C MET A 94 5.40 27.42 0.09
N LYS A 95 6.12 28.36 0.72
CA LYS A 95 7.08 29.22 0.00
C LYS A 95 8.25 28.41 -0.59
N ASN A 96 8.79 27.45 0.17
CA ASN A 96 9.86 26.58 -0.31
C ASN A 96 9.38 25.65 -1.45
N GLU A 97 8.22 25.02 -1.32
CA GLU A 97 7.62 24.16 -2.34
C GLU A 97 7.27 24.95 -3.61
N SER A 98 6.71 26.14 -3.47
CA SER A 98 6.44 27.04 -4.60
C SER A 98 7.72 27.47 -5.30
N LYS A 99 8.79 27.78 -4.55
CA LYS A 99 10.10 28.11 -5.10
C LYS A 99 10.72 26.92 -5.85
N GLN A 100 10.76 25.73 -5.24
CA GLN A 100 11.25 24.51 -5.90
C GLN A 100 10.46 24.18 -7.17
N ARG A 101 9.13 24.32 -7.13
CA ARG A 101 8.28 24.14 -8.30
C ARG A 101 8.57 25.16 -9.40
N SER A 102 8.82 26.42 -9.04
CA SER A 102 9.22 27.47 -9.99
C SER A 102 10.58 27.17 -10.61
N GLU A 103 11.57 26.77 -9.81
CA GLU A 103 12.90 26.34 -10.27
C GLU A 103 12.82 25.14 -11.23
N TRP A 104 11.98 24.13 -10.94
CA TRP A 104 11.76 22.98 -11.83
C TRP A 104 11.07 23.39 -13.14
N ILE A 105 10.05 24.25 -13.10
CA ILE A 105 9.40 24.75 -14.32
C ILE A 105 10.38 25.57 -15.17
N ALA A 106 11.19 26.43 -14.56
CA ALA A 106 12.25 27.19 -15.24
C ALA A 106 13.37 26.28 -15.81
N ALA A 107 13.65 25.15 -15.15
CA ALA A 107 14.53 24.12 -15.68
C ALA A 107 13.91 23.32 -16.85
N GLY A 108 12.60 23.42 -17.10
CA GLY A 108 11.88 22.78 -18.20
C GLY A 108 11.08 21.54 -17.81
N HIS A 109 10.91 21.26 -16.51
CA HIS A 109 10.06 20.15 -16.06
C HIS A 109 8.56 20.44 -16.28
N GLY A 110 7.77 19.40 -16.52
CA GLY A 110 6.30 19.51 -16.67
C GLY A 110 5.82 19.72 -18.11
N VAL A 111 6.73 19.62 -19.10
CA VAL A 111 6.45 19.71 -20.54
C VAL A 111 6.88 18.39 -21.20
N TYR A 112 6.29 18.01 -22.33
CA TYR A 112 6.79 16.92 -23.20
C TYR A 112 7.64 17.52 -24.33
N SER A 113 8.83 16.99 -24.59
CA SER A 113 9.71 17.44 -25.68
C SER A 113 10.48 16.28 -26.32
N GLU A 114 10.74 16.36 -27.62
CA GLU A 114 11.56 15.37 -28.32
C GLU A 114 13.04 15.78 -28.31
N LEU A 115 13.94 14.80 -28.10
CA LEU A 115 15.39 14.97 -28.10
C LEU A 115 15.98 14.13 -29.23
N ALA A 116 16.65 14.77 -30.18
CA ALA A 116 17.13 14.12 -31.41
C ALA A 116 18.49 13.42 -31.27
N ASN A 117 19.25 13.70 -30.20
CA ASN A 117 20.61 13.19 -30.02
C ASN A 117 20.96 12.90 -28.54
N GLU A 118 22.05 12.15 -28.37
CA GLU A 118 22.56 11.70 -27.07
C GLU A 118 23.12 12.83 -26.18
N GLN A 119 23.66 13.91 -26.78
CA GLN A 119 24.21 15.03 -26.02
C GLN A 119 23.11 15.81 -25.29
N ASP A 120 22.00 16.09 -25.98
CA ASP A 120 20.83 16.77 -25.39
C ASP A 120 20.18 15.91 -24.29
N PHE A 121 20.13 14.58 -24.47
CA PHE A 121 19.69 13.64 -23.44
C PHE A 121 20.55 13.75 -22.16
N PHE A 122 21.88 13.70 -22.27
CA PHE A 122 22.76 13.85 -21.12
C PHE A 122 22.71 15.26 -20.51
N ALA A 123 22.52 16.30 -21.31
CA ALA A 123 22.32 17.66 -20.81
C ALA A 123 21.03 17.78 -19.98
N ALA A 124 19.92 17.20 -20.46
CA ALA A 124 18.66 17.15 -19.73
C ALA A 124 18.76 16.37 -18.41
N CYS A 125 19.45 15.21 -18.43
CA CYS A 125 19.69 14.40 -17.23
C CYS A 125 20.54 15.10 -16.18
N LYS A 126 21.52 15.92 -16.59
CA LYS A 126 22.35 16.74 -15.69
C LYS A 126 21.65 17.98 -15.15
N LYS A 127 20.77 18.59 -15.96
CA LYS A 127 19.99 19.77 -15.56
C LYS A 127 18.90 19.43 -14.53
N SER A 128 18.38 18.21 -14.58
CA SER A 128 17.34 17.73 -13.67
C SER A 128 17.91 17.13 -12.37
N THR A 129 17.70 17.81 -11.25
CA THR A 129 18.05 17.27 -9.92
C THR A 129 17.02 16.29 -9.38
N PHE A 130 15.75 16.41 -9.81
CA PHE A 130 14.65 15.61 -9.25
C PHE A 130 14.53 14.22 -9.90
N GLY A 131 14.78 14.15 -11.20
CA GLY A 131 14.69 12.94 -12.01
C GLY A 131 14.25 13.25 -13.45
N VAL A 132 14.61 12.37 -14.37
CA VAL A 132 14.11 12.38 -15.75
C VAL A 132 13.54 11.01 -16.03
N VAL A 133 12.30 10.97 -16.49
CA VAL A 133 11.74 9.78 -17.12
C VAL A 133 12.24 9.81 -18.56
N CYS A 134 12.77 8.74 -19.12
CA CYS A 134 13.19 8.67 -20.52
C CYS A 134 12.70 7.39 -21.20
N HIS A 135 12.54 7.44 -22.51
CA HIS A 135 11.75 6.50 -23.32
C HIS A 135 12.38 6.60 -24.76
N PHE A 136 12.55 5.50 -25.54
CA PHE A 136 13.24 5.37 -26.87
C PHE A 136 12.42 4.71 -28.07
N TYR A 137 11.94 5.43 -29.13
CA TYR A 137 10.86 5.01 -30.05
C TYR A 137 11.18 4.68 -31.50
N ARG A 138 10.17 4.09 -32.15
CA ARG A 138 10.00 4.00 -33.60
C ARG A 138 8.54 4.31 -33.94
N ASP A 139 8.31 5.23 -34.87
CA ASP A 139 6.96 5.67 -35.30
C ASP A 139 6.04 4.55 -35.79
N SER A 140 6.66 3.44 -36.25
CA SER A 140 5.99 2.24 -36.76
C SER A 140 5.28 1.41 -35.71
N THR A 141 5.48 1.69 -34.40
CA THR A 141 4.97 0.85 -33.31
C THR A 141 3.76 1.50 -32.62
N PHE A 142 2.58 0.89 -32.74
CA PHE A 142 1.32 1.44 -32.18
C PHE A 142 1.38 1.72 -30.66
N ARG A 143 2.03 0.84 -29.89
CA ARG A 143 2.21 0.94 -28.43
C ARG A 143 2.90 2.22 -27.97
N CYS A 144 3.78 2.79 -28.81
CA CYS A 144 4.43 4.07 -28.56
C CYS A 144 3.40 5.19 -28.37
N LYS A 145 2.45 5.28 -29.32
CA LYS A 145 1.39 6.29 -29.36
C LYS A 145 0.45 6.23 -28.15
N ILE A 146 0.27 5.04 -27.56
CA ILE A 146 -0.48 4.86 -26.32
C ILE A 146 0.27 5.57 -25.19
N ILE A 147 1.55 5.23 -24.96
CA ILE A 147 2.30 5.84 -23.88
C ILE A 147 2.46 7.36 -24.12
N ASP A 148 2.82 7.81 -25.32
CA ASP A 148 2.96 9.25 -25.65
C ASP A 148 1.70 10.07 -25.28
N LYS A 149 0.50 9.51 -25.50
CA LYS A 149 -0.79 10.11 -25.08
C LYS A 149 -0.91 10.25 -23.56
N HIS A 150 -0.43 9.28 -22.78
CA HIS A 150 -0.43 9.38 -21.31
C HIS A 150 0.63 10.35 -20.79
N LEU A 151 1.80 10.38 -21.42
CA LEU A 151 2.92 11.25 -21.03
C LEU A 151 2.66 12.72 -21.32
N SER A 152 2.06 13.02 -22.48
CA SER A 152 1.58 14.36 -22.82
C SER A 152 0.56 14.86 -21.79
N ARG A 153 -0.33 13.98 -21.30
CA ARG A 153 -1.30 14.32 -20.24
C ARG A 153 -0.68 14.52 -18.85
N LEU A 154 0.44 13.86 -18.57
CA LEU A 154 1.20 14.01 -17.32
C LEU A 154 2.26 15.13 -17.39
N GLY A 155 2.55 15.68 -18.58
CA GLY A 155 3.60 16.69 -18.78
C GLY A 155 5.02 16.13 -18.61
N ILE A 156 5.29 14.92 -19.07
CA ILE A 156 6.59 14.24 -18.88
C ILE A 156 7.29 14.08 -20.24
N ILE A 157 8.59 14.41 -20.33
CA ILE A 157 9.46 14.30 -21.51
C ILE A 157 9.86 12.85 -21.77
N VAL A 158 9.34 12.15 -22.79
CA VAL A 158 9.61 10.69 -22.90
C VAL A 158 9.25 10.10 -24.28
N ILE A 159 10.15 9.34 -24.92
CA ILE A 159 10.07 8.98 -26.35
C ILE A 159 10.28 7.44 -26.65
N PRO A 160 9.41 6.45 -26.27
CA PRO A 160 9.36 4.90 -26.16
C PRO A 160 10.23 3.75 -25.47
N THR A 161 10.73 3.78 -24.20
CA THR A 161 11.19 2.65 -23.30
C THR A 161 11.50 3.20 -21.88
N LEU A 162 10.60 3.05 -20.91
CA LEU A 162 10.60 3.83 -19.65
C LEU A 162 11.79 3.51 -18.71
N ILE A 163 12.90 4.22 -18.88
CA ILE A 163 14.05 4.25 -17.97
C ILE A 163 13.85 5.42 -17.00
N LEU A 164 13.88 5.12 -15.70
CA LEU A 164 13.71 6.10 -14.64
C LEU A 164 15.09 6.48 -14.11
N VAL A 165 15.51 7.73 -14.32
CA VAL A 165 16.85 8.22 -13.94
C VAL A 165 16.73 9.22 -12.79
N LYS A 166 17.54 9.05 -11.75
CA LYS A 166 17.64 9.97 -10.62
C LYS A 166 19.10 10.12 -10.20
N ASN A 167 19.54 11.35 -9.93
CA ASN A 167 20.93 11.65 -9.54
C ASN A 167 21.96 11.01 -10.48
N GLU A 168 21.77 11.16 -11.80
CA GLU A 168 22.61 10.57 -12.87
C GLU A 168 22.64 9.02 -12.92
N GLN A 169 21.88 8.32 -12.07
CA GLN A 169 21.82 6.85 -12.03
C GLN A 169 20.48 6.32 -12.52
N VAL A 170 20.50 5.18 -13.22
CA VAL A 170 19.28 4.44 -13.59
C VAL A 170 18.72 3.77 -12.33
N CYS A 171 17.53 4.19 -11.90
CA CYS A 171 16.86 3.67 -10.71
C CYS A 171 15.87 2.55 -11.02
N ASP A 172 15.23 2.58 -12.20
CA ASP A 172 14.26 1.58 -12.62
C ASP A 172 14.16 1.53 -14.15
N ARG A 173 13.60 0.43 -14.69
CA ARG A 173 13.33 0.25 -16.11
C ARG A 173 12.05 -0.55 -16.29
N ILE A 174 10.98 0.14 -16.68
CA ILE A 174 9.71 -0.49 -17.06
C ILE A 174 9.85 -0.97 -18.51
N ILE A 175 9.87 -2.29 -18.70
CA ILE A 175 9.93 -2.93 -20.02
C ILE A 175 8.54 -3.49 -20.34
N GLY A 176 7.93 -3.01 -21.42
CA GLY A 176 6.59 -3.46 -21.83
C GLY A 176 5.48 -2.94 -20.92
N PHE A 177 4.37 -3.68 -20.85
CA PHE A 177 3.16 -3.33 -20.10
C PHE A 177 2.89 -4.24 -18.90
N ASP A 178 3.71 -5.25 -18.65
CA ASP A 178 3.49 -6.23 -17.57
C ASP A 178 3.45 -5.54 -16.20
N ASP A 179 4.40 -4.63 -15.97
CA ASP A 179 4.48 -3.70 -14.84
C ASP A 179 3.32 -2.67 -14.74
N LEU A 180 2.48 -2.57 -15.78
CA LEU A 180 1.31 -1.69 -15.88
C LEU A 180 -0.01 -2.46 -15.91
N GLY A 181 0.02 -3.79 -15.66
CA GLY A 181 -1.16 -4.67 -15.66
C GLY A 181 -1.22 -5.70 -16.79
N GLY A 182 -0.21 -5.77 -17.65
CA GLY A 182 -0.09 -6.77 -18.73
C GLY A 182 -1.00 -6.53 -19.94
N HIS A 183 -1.63 -5.36 -20.04
CA HIS A 183 -2.54 -5.02 -21.12
C HIS A 183 -2.40 -3.55 -21.58
N ASP A 184 -2.73 -3.29 -22.84
CA ASP A 184 -2.55 -1.98 -23.48
C ASP A 184 -3.53 -0.88 -22.95
N GLU A 185 -4.54 -1.24 -22.14
CA GLU A 185 -5.58 -0.34 -21.59
C GLU A 185 -5.44 -0.10 -20.07
N PHE A 186 -4.48 0.73 -19.65
CA PHE A 186 -4.23 1.09 -18.24
C PHE A 186 -4.56 2.57 -17.96
N SER A 187 -4.91 2.91 -16.73
CA SER A 187 -5.23 4.29 -16.38
C SER A 187 -3.99 5.18 -16.31
N THR A 188 -4.19 6.49 -16.45
CA THR A 188 -3.09 7.47 -16.28
C THR A 188 -2.58 7.47 -14.83
N ALA A 189 -3.46 7.16 -13.86
CA ALA A 189 -3.10 7.02 -12.45
C ALA A 189 -2.23 5.76 -12.20
N MET A 190 -2.44 4.68 -12.95
CA MET A 190 -1.59 3.47 -12.88
C MET A 190 -0.16 3.75 -13.35
N LEU A 191 0.00 4.47 -14.47
CA LEU A 191 1.31 4.91 -14.94
C LEU A 191 1.98 5.89 -13.96
N GLU A 192 1.23 6.87 -13.45
CA GLU A 192 1.69 7.82 -12.43
C GLU A 192 2.19 7.07 -11.18
N TRP A 193 1.37 6.15 -10.64
CA TRP A 193 1.75 5.28 -9.52
C TRP A 193 3.03 4.49 -9.79
N ARG A 194 3.19 3.87 -10.97
CA ARG A 194 4.40 3.08 -11.29
C ARG A 194 5.66 3.95 -11.41
N LEU A 195 5.54 5.18 -11.90
CA LEU A 195 6.63 6.18 -11.91
C LEU A 195 6.96 6.69 -10.49
N ALA A 196 5.95 6.78 -9.62
CA ALA A 196 6.10 7.16 -8.21
C ALA A 196 6.83 6.08 -7.40
N VAL A 197 6.56 4.80 -7.66
CA VAL A 197 7.32 3.65 -7.12
C VAL A 197 8.82 3.80 -7.46
N GLY A 198 9.15 4.23 -8.68
CA GLY A 198 10.52 4.57 -9.09
C GLY A 198 11.08 5.87 -8.50
N ARG A 199 10.29 6.63 -7.72
CA ARG A 199 10.66 7.87 -7.03
C ARG A 199 11.19 9.00 -7.95
N VAL A 200 10.77 9.02 -9.21
CA VAL A 200 11.15 10.06 -10.20
C VAL A 200 10.04 11.09 -10.48
N ILE A 201 8.83 10.86 -9.97
CA ILE A 201 7.77 11.88 -9.91
C ILE A 201 7.31 12.10 -8.47
N GLN A 202 6.69 13.26 -8.20
CA GLN A 202 6.00 13.52 -6.93
C GLN A 202 4.56 13.03 -7.04
N TYR A 203 4.14 12.17 -6.12
CA TYR A 203 2.83 11.52 -6.12
C TYR A 203 2.10 11.76 -4.80
N SER A 204 0.79 11.96 -4.88
CA SER A 204 -0.07 12.30 -3.73
C SER A 204 -0.97 11.14 -3.27
N GLY A 205 -0.94 9.99 -3.94
CA GLY A 205 -1.69 8.79 -3.58
C GLY A 205 -0.88 7.80 -2.73
N ASP A 206 -1.52 6.68 -2.37
CA ASP A 206 -0.87 5.59 -1.67
C ASP A 206 0.03 4.79 -2.62
N ILE A 207 1.33 4.73 -2.30
CA ILE A 207 2.33 4.01 -3.09
C ILE A 207 2.27 2.49 -2.90
N THR A 208 1.56 2.00 -1.87
CA THR A 208 1.44 0.57 -1.54
C THR A 208 0.32 -0.14 -2.29
N MET A 209 -0.65 0.60 -2.83
CA MET A 209 -1.81 0.05 -3.55
C MET A 209 -1.90 0.59 -4.99
N PRO A 210 -1.79 -0.26 -6.04
CA PRO A 210 -1.98 0.18 -7.41
C PRO A 210 -3.44 0.56 -7.69
N PRO A 211 -3.75 1.73 -8.29
CA PRO A 211 -5.11 2.25 -8.39
C PRO A 211 -6.07 1.38 -9.21
N ASP A 212 -5.57 0.66 -10.22
CA ASP A 212 -6.40 -0.17 -11.11
C ASP A 212 -6.56 -1.63 -10.61
N SER A 213 -5.93 -1.99 -9.48
CA SER A 213 -5.92 -3.38 -8.98
C SER A 213 -7.18 -3.82 -8.21
N ALA A 214 -8.12 -2.90 -7.97
CA ALA A 214 -9.38 -3.16 -7.29
C ALA A 214 -10.40 -3.84 -8.23
N LYS A 215 -10.55 -5.17 -8.13
CA LYS A 215 -11.64 -5.91 -8.79
C LYS A 215 -13.01 -5.39 -8.31
N PRO A 216 -14.04 -5.32 -9.17
CA PRO A 216 -15.38 -4.86 -8.78
C PRO A 216 -16.05 -5.90 -7.86
N GLY A 217 -16.08 -5.61 -6.56
CA GLY A 217 -16.69 -6.52 -5.58
C GLY A 217 -16.44 -6.25 -4.09
N SER A 218 -15.72 -5.18 -3.71
CA SER A 218 -15.55 -4.85 -2.28
C SER A 218 -16.71 -4.02 -1.72
N ILE A 219 -17.14 -4.36 -0.51
CA ILE A 219 -18.37 -3.91 0.11
C ILE A 219 -18.27 -2.43 0.50
N THR A 220 -19.11 -1.58 -0.10
CA THR A 220 -19.27 -0.19 0.36
C THR A 220 -19.97 -0.16 1.71
N PHE A 221 -19.22 0.06 2.79
CA PHE A 221 -19.77 0.54 4.05
C PHE A 221 -20.38 1.93 3.82
N LYS A 222 -21.70 1.98 3.71
CA LYS A 222 -22.45 3.21 3.41
C LYS A 222 -22.88 3.85 4.73
N GLY A 223 -22.09 4.81 5.22
CA GLY A 223 -22.39 5.44 6.50
C GLY A 223 -21.43 6.56 6.91
N PHE A 224 -21.46 7.69 6.18
CA PHE A 224 -21.58 9.03 6.80
C PHE A 224 -21.84 10.09 5.71
N ASP A 225 -22.96 10.80 5.80
CA ASP A 225 -23.30 11.89 4.89
C ASP A 225 -22.46 13.15 5.20
N ALA A 226 -21.48 13.44 4.34
CA ALA A 226 -20.76 14.71 4.34
C ALA A 226 -21.10 15.51 3.06
N LYS A 227 -21.79 16.65 3.24
CA LYS A 227 -22.33 17.47 2.15
C LYS A 227 -21.26 17.85 1.11
N LYS A 228 -21.52 17.44 -0.13
CA LYS A 228 -20.85 17.86 -1.37
C LYS A 228 -20.52 19.36 -1.38
N ARG A 229 -19.24 19.73 -1.24
CA ARG A 229 -18.73 21.06 -1.60
C ARG A 229 -18.19 21.03 -3.02
N GLU A 230 -18.71 21.90 -3.88
CA GLU A 230 -18.27 22.01 -5.26
C GLU A 230 -16.93 22.77 -5.33
N THR A 231 -15.87 22.08 -5.74
CA THR A 231 -14.57 22.71 -6.01
C THR A 231 -14.61 23.41 -7.37
N LYS A 232 -14.87 24.72 -7.36
CA LYS A 232 -14.69 25.56 -8.56
C LYS A 232 -13.22 25.57 -8.96
N THR A 233 -12.92 25.16 -10.20
CA THR A 233 -11.59 25.26 -10.80
C THR A 233 -11.20 26.73 -10.95
N ILE A 234 -10.42 27.26 -10.00
CA ILE A 234 -9.80 28.59 -10.14
C ILE A 234 -8.61 28.42 -11.09
N ARG A 235 -8.88 28.49 -12.39
CA ARG A 235 -7.86 28.63 -13.43
C ARG A 235 -7.30 30.05 -13.30
N GLY A 236 -6.16 30.16 -12.60
CA GLY A 236 -5.51 31.43 -12.34
C GLY A 236 -5.30 32.25 -13.62
N LYS A 237 -5.85 33.46 -13.62
CA LYS A 237 -5.55 34.48 -14.62
C LYS A 237 -4.12 34.95 -14.36
N PHE A 238 -3.25 34.94 -15.37
CA PHE A 238 -1.96 35.64 -15.27
C PHE A 238 -2.26 37.11 -14.95
N VAL A 239 -1.65 37.59 -13.88
CA VAL A 239 -1.44 39.02 -13.63
C VAL A 239 0.03 39.23 -13.93
N GLU A 240 0.30 40.12 -14.87
CA GLU A 240 1.65 40.65 -15.10
C GLU A 240 1.83 41.74 -14.05
N ASP A 241 2.70 41.48 -13.06
CA ASP A 241 3.11 42.47 -12.08
C ASP A 241 4.28 43.27 -12.70
N ASP A 242 3.98 44.47 -13.21
CA ASP A 242 4.99 45.45 -13.64
C ASP A 242 5.53 46.19 -12.41
N ASP A 243 6.67 45.72 -11.87
CA ASP A 243 7.44 46.41 -10.84
C ASP A 243 8.31 47.53 -11.47
N GLU A 244 7.76 48.74 -11.64
CA GLU A 244 8.55 49.97 -11.86
C GLU A 244 8.81 50.70 -10.53
N ASP A 245 9.86 50.28 -9.81
CA ASP A 245 10.54 51.11 -8.82
C ASP A 245 11.57 52.03 -9.54
N SER A 246 11.47 53.34 -9.34
CA SER A 246 12.51 54.32 -9.68
C SER A 246 12.43 55.54 -8.76
N ASP A 247 13.59 56.01 -8.29
CA ASP A 247 13.82 57.08 -7.31
C ASP A 247 13.16 58.44 -7.64
#